data_AF-A0A927Z6R2-F1
#
_entry.id   AF-A0A927Z6R2-F1
#
_cell.length_a   1.000
_cell.length_b   1.000
_cell.length_c   1.000
_cell.angle_alpha   90.00
_cell.angle_beta   90.00
_cell.angle_gamma   90.00
#
_symmetry.space_group_name_H-M   'P 1'
#
loop_
_entity.id
_entity.type
_entity.pdbx_description
1 polymer ?
#
loop_
_entity_poly.entity_id
_entity_poly.type
_entity_poly.pdbx_seq_one_letter_code
_entity_poly.pdbx_strand_id
1 'polypeptide(L)' 'MHHFWRVIQLIEKIVVHEAVKSPDGCQKQKVDIYYRFIGKID' A
#
# COMPACT_ATOMS: atom_id res chain seq x y z
N MET A 1 22.82 -17.21 17.18
CA MET A 1 21.45 -16.92 17.67
C MET A 1 21.39 -15.44 18.01
N HIS A 2 20.73 -14.62 17.17
CA HIS A 2 20.14 -13.30 17.47
C HIS A 2 19.66 -12.68 16.14
N HIS A 3 18.49 -13.12 15.66
CA HIS A 3 17.69 -12.35 14.71
C HIS A 3 16.37 -12.08 15.41
N PHE A 4 16.39 -11.03 16.23
CA PHE A 4 15.28 -10.59 17.05
C PHE A 4 14.39 -9.68 16.18
N TRP A 5 13.12 -10.06 16.04
CA TRP A 5 11.97 -9.24 15.66
C TRP A 5 12.16 -8.18 14.55
N ARG A 6 11.79 -8.55 13.32
CA ARG A 6 11.50 -7.60 12.24
C ARG A 6 10.05 -7.78 11.82
N VAL A 7 9.20 -6.80 12.10
CA VAL A 7 7.91 -6.70 11.41
C VAL A 7 8.22 -6.17 10.01
N ILE A 8 7.91 -6.95 8.99
CA ILE A 8 7.94 -6.48 7.61
C ILE A 8 6.51 -6.12 7.19
N GLN A 9 6.29 -4.88 6.79
CA GLN A 9 5.05 -4.51 6.09
C GLN A 9 5.23 -4.88 4.62
N LEU A 10 4.57 -5.97 4.21
CA LEU A 10 4.58 -6.42 2.82
C LEU A 10 3.38 -5.82 2.10
N ILE A 11 3.64 -5.10 1.00
CA ILE A 11 2.58 -4.67 0.10
C ILE A 11 2.04 -5.92 -0.60
N GLU A 12 0.77 -6.23 -0.34
CA GLU A 12 0.10 -7.41 -0.88
C GLU A 12 -0.43 -7.11 -2.30
N LYS A 13 -0.97 -5.91 -2.50
CA LYS A 13 -1.55 -5.49 -3.79
C LYS A 13 -1.63 -3.98 -3.88
N ILE A 14 -1.45 -3.44 -5.09
CA ILE A 14 -1.76 -2.04 -5.42
C ILE A 14 -2.82 -2.06 -6.52
N VAL A 15 -3.93 -1.34 -6.30
CA VAL A 15 -4.97 -1.14 -7.31
C VAL A 15 -5.00 0.32 -7.70
N VAL A 16 -4.81 0.57 -8.99
CA VAL A 16 -4.85 1.92 -9.56
C VAL A 16 -6.17 2.05 -10.32
N HIS A 17 -6.98 3.04 -9.94
CA HIS A 17 -8.25 3.31 -10.59
C HIS A 17 -8.08 4.31 -11.74
N GLU A 18 -9.06 4.36 -12.62
CA GLU A 18 -9.09 5.34 -13.71
C GLU A 18 -9.05 6.77 -13.16
N ALA A 19 -8.24 7.60 -13.81
CA ALA A 19 -8.07 8.99 -13.42
C ALA A 19 -9.30 9.80 -13.85
N VAL A 20 -9.82 10.60 -12.93
CA VAL A 20 -10.90 11.55 -13.23
C VAL A 20 -10.26 12.86 -13.67
N LYS A 21 -10.48 13.23 -14.93
CA LYS A 21 -10.04 14.52 -15.49
C LYS A 21 -10.92 15.64 -14.97
N SER A 22 -10.32 16.57 -14.23
CA SER A 22 -11.02 17.81 -13.85
C SER A 22 -10.91 18.82 -15.00
N PRO A 23 -11.91 19.72 -15.15
CA PRO A 23 -11.89 20.78 -16.16
C PRO A 23 -10.66 21.70 -16.05
N ASP A 24 -10.09 21.79 -14.85
CA ASP A 24 -8.96 22.65 -14.50
C ASP A 24 -7.60 22.06 -14.92
N GLY A 25 -7.60 20.95 -15.67
CA GLY A 25 -6.39 20.23 -16.09
C GLY A 25 -5.79 19.32 -15.02
N CYS A 26 -6.25 19.42 -13.77
CA CYS A 26 -5.86 18.50 -12.69
C CYS A 26 -6.58 17.16 -12.83
N GLN A 27 -5.82 16.06 -12.83
CA GLN A 27 -6.39 14.71 -12.76
C GLN A 27 -6.27 14.17 -11.34
N LYS A 28 -7.38 13.67 -10.78
CA LYS A 28 -7.36 12.93 -9.51
C LYS A 28 -7.36 11.45 -9.82
N GLN A 29 -6.37 10.74 -9.28
CA GLN A 29 -6.28 9.29 -9.40
C GLN A 29 -6.45 8.66 -8.03
N LYS A 30 -7.41 7.73 -7.92
CA LYS A 30 -7.56 6.93 -6.72
C LYS A 30 -6.59 5.74 -6.81
N VAL A 31 -5.86 5.50 -5.73
CA VAL A 31 -4.97 4.34 -5.57
C VAL A 31 -5.30 3.68 -4.25
N ASP A 32 -5.62 2.39 -4.29
CA ASP A 32 -5.81 1.57 -3.09
C ASP A 32 -4.57 0.69 -2.88
N ILE A 33 -3.97 0.76 -1.69
CA ILE A 33 -2.79 -0.01 -1.30
C ILE A 33 -3.20 -1.01 -0.23
N TYR A 34 -3.11 -2.30 -0.55
CA TYR A 34 -3.39 -3.41 0.35
C TYR A 34 -2.06 -3.91 0.92
N TYR A 35 -1.98 -4.00 2.25
CA TYR A 35 -0.79 -4.48 2.96
C TYR A 35 -1.18 -5.52 3.99
N ARG A 36 -0.29 -6.50 4.19
CA ARG A 36 -0.43 -7.49 5.26
C ARG A 36 0.76 -7.38 6.20
N PHE A 37 0.46 -7.38 7.49
CA PHE A 37 1.48 -7.51 8.52
C PHE A 37 1.91 -8.98 8.61
N ILE A 38 3.17 -9.24 8.29
CA ILE A 38 3.79 -10.54 8.48
C ILE A 38 4.81 -10.37 9.62
N GLY A 39 4.39 -10.80 10.82
CA GLY A 39 5.18 -10.80 12.04
C GLY A 39 4.46 -11.58 13.13
N LYS A 40 5.22 -12.27 13.99
CA LYS A 40 4.67 -12.92 15.20
C LYS A 40 4.61 -11.85 16.28
N ILE A 41 3.44 -11.58 16.85
CA ILE A 41 3.34 -10.84 18.12
C ILE A 41 3.48 -11.88 19.22
N ASP A 42 4.54 -11.78 20.02
CA ASP A 42 4.73 -12.50 21.28
C ASP A 42 4.55 -11.47 22.40
#